data_AF-A0A0F9UAQ6-F1
#
_entry.id   AF-A0A0F9UAQ6-F1
#
_cell.length_a   1.000
_cell.length_b   1.000
_cell.length_c   1.000
_cell.angle_alpha   90.00
_cell.angle_beta   90.00
_cell.angle_gamma   90.00
#
_symmetry.space_group_name_H-M   'P 1'
#
loop_
_entity.id
_entity.type
_entity.pdbx_description
1 polymer ?
#
loop_
_entity_poly.entity_id
_entity_poly.type
_entity_poly.pdbx_seq_one_letter_code
_entity_poly.pdbx_strand_id
1 'polypeptide(L)'
;MGYSYTAISGFALDSILEQLQHTKDAANTSNGWKHKGVDYFYEQGREQDDGSITGSVWKNLLVTQPCTICIKPECSGHCRKVGSVKIDSKGNVVRFATSSQAQRLAAKVDADKMYEETYNRQISPAASGNYYTGDPLFPEKISGK
;
A
#
# COMPACT_ATOMS: atom_id res chain seq x y z
N MET A 1 7.38 2.14 -18.16
CA MET A 1 7.23 3.57 -17.82
C MET A 1 7.02 3.63 -16.32
N GLY A 2 7.97 4.23 -15.59
CA GLY A 2 7.96 4.24 -14.13
C GLY A 2 6.94 5.26 -13.62
N TYR A 3 5.92 4.77 -12.93
CA TYR A 3 4.96 5.58 -12.21
C TYR A 3 5.68 6.13 -10.97
N SER A 4 5.75 7.44 -10.84
CA SER A 4 6.52 8.15 -9.81
C SER A 4 5.57 9.04 -9.03
N TYR A 5 4.50 8.45 -8.49
CA TYR A 5 3.69 9.13 -7.50
C TYR A 5 4.61 9.56 -6.35
N THR A 6 4.27 10.65 -5.68
CA THR A 6 5.14 11.12 -4.60
C THR A 6 5.27 10.02 -3.56
N ALA A 7 6.48 9.74 -3.06
CA ALA A 7 6.72 8.62 -2.15
C ALA A 7 5.71 8.61 -0.96
N ILE A 8 5.39 9.80 -0.46
CA ILE A 8 4.39 10.02 0.59
C ILE A 8 2.97 9.57 0.21
N SER A 9 2.54 9.77 -1.04
CA SER A 9 1.23 9.30 -1.51
C SER A 9 1.17 7.77 -1.62
N GLY A 10 2.30 7.14 -1.97
CA GLY A 10 2.47 5.69 -1.91
C GLY A 10 2.34 5.14 -0.50
N PHE A 11 3.10 5.71 0.45
CA PHE A 11 3.02 5.30 1.85
C PHE A 11 1.61 5.48 2.43
N ALA A 12 0.90 6.54 2.05
CA ALA A 12 -0.48 6.76 2.46
C ALA A 12 -1.44 5.71 1.90
N LEU A 13 -1.21 5.25 0.66
CA LEU A 13 -1.97 4.14 0.08
C LEU A 13 -1.69 2.84 0.83
N ASP A 14 -0.43 2.52 1.08
CA ASP A 14 -0.05 1.28 1.76
C ASP A 14 -0.61 1.23 3.19
N SER A 15 -0.46 2.32 3.95
CA SER A 15 -0.98 2.39 5.33
C SER A 15 -2.51 2.26 5.39
N ILE A 16 -3.26 2.92 4.50
CA ILE A 16 -4.73 2.78 4.54
C ILE A 16 -5.18 1.37 4.16
N LEU A 17 -4.46 0.71 3.25
CA LEU A 17 -4.75 -0.69 2.88
C LEU A 17 -4.44 -1.63 4.03
N GLU A 18 -3.30 -1.47 4.70
CA GLU A 18 -2.94 -2.24 5.89
C GLU A 18 -4.04 -2.11 6.96
N GLN A 19 -4.51 -0.89 7.25
CA GLN A 19 -5.59 -0.65 8.21
C GLN A 19 -6.92 -1.32 7.82
N LEU A 20 -7.26 -1.36 6.53
CA LEU A 20 -8.48 -1.99 6.03
C LEU A 20 -8.37 -3.52 6.04
N GLN A 21 -7.21 -4.05 5.67
CA GLN A 21 -6.93 -5.48 5.56
C GLN A 21 -6.67 -6.16 6.91
N HIS A 22 -6.27 -5.41 7.94
CA HIS A 22 -6.10 -5.93 9.30
C HIS A 22 -7.40 -6.37 9.99
N THR A 23 -8.56 -6.13 9.38
CA THR A 23 -9.81 -6.69 9.88
C THR A 23 -9.81 -8.21 9.73
N LYS A 24 -10.24 -8.95 10.78
CA LYS A 24 -10.14 -10.42 10.94
C LYS A 24 -10.71 -11.27 9.79
N ASP A 25 -11.37 -10.64 8.85
CA ASP A 25 -12.05 -11.20 7.71
C ASP A 25 -11.29 -10.83 6.42
N ALA A 26 -9.95 -10.87 6.41
CA ALA A 26 -9.16 -10.50 5.25
C ALA A 26 -9.59 -11.34 4.02
N ALA A 27 -9.91 -10.68 2.91
CA ALA A 27 -10.19 -11.36 1.66
C ALA A 27 -8.90 -12.07 1.20
N ASN A 28 -9.00 -13.25 0.57
CA ASN A 28 -7.86 -14.04 0.06
C ASN A 28 -7.11 -13.38 -1.11
N THR A 29 -7.08 -12.05 -1.19
CA THR A 29 -6.55 -11.25 -2.30
C THR A 29 -5.70 -10.10 -1.76
N SER A 30 -4.56 -9.85 -2.38
CA SER A 30 -3.61 -8.79 -1.97
C SER A 30 -4.19 -7.37 -2.03
N ASN A 31 -5.26 -7.14 -2.79
CA ASN A 31 -5.92 -5.85 -2.95
C ASN A 31 -7.36 -5.81 -2.42
N GLY A 32 -7.75 -6.78 -1.58
CA GLY A 32 -9.11 -6.89 -1.06
C GLY A 32 -9.21 -6.89 0.47
N TRP A 33 -10.38 -6.55 0.97
CA TRP A 33 -10.75 -6.60 2.39
C TRP A 33 -12.25 -6.89 2.54
N LYS A 34 -12.68 -7.47 3.67
CA LYS A 34 -14.11 -7.57 3.98
C LYS A 34 -14.56 -6.38 4.83
N HIS A 35 -15.71 -5.82 4.48
CA HIS A 35 -16.36 -4.79 5.28
C HIS A 35 -17.84 -5.10 5.40
N LYS A 36 -18.34 -5.28 6.63
CA LYS A 36 -19.74 -5.67 6.90
C LYS A 36 -20.17 -6.94 6.14
N GLY A 37 -19.30 -7.96 6.12
CA GLY A 37 -19.60 -9.25 5.49
C GLY A 37 -19.55 -9.28 3.95
N VAL A 38 -19.16 -8.18 3.30
CA VAL A 38 -19.03 -8.09 1.84
C VAL A 38 -17.55 -7.91 1.48
N ASP A 39 -17.09 -8.62 0.44
CA ASP A 39 -15.75 -8.49 -0.10
C ASP A 39 -15.64 -7.22 -0.96
N TYR A 40 -14.67 -6.38 -0.62
CA TYR A 40 -14.27 -5.21 -1.39
C TYR A 40 -12.87 -5.42 -1.93
N PHE A 41 -12.58 -4.76 -3.03
CA PHE A 41 -11.23 -4.64 -3.55
C PHE A 41 -11.03 -3.26 -4.16
N TYR A 42 -9.79 -2.82 -4.22
CA TYR A 42 -9.44 -1.58 -4.87
C TYR A 42 -8.69 -1.85 -6.17
N GLU A 43 -8.84 -0.92 -7.09
CA GLU A 43 -8.11 -0.85 -8.34
C GLU A 43 -7.41 0.50 -8.37
N GLN A 44 -6.08 0.47 -8.40
CA GLN A 44 -5.27 1.66 -8.59
C GLN A 44 -5.47 2.16 -10.02
N GLY A 45 -5.89 3.41 -10.15
CA GLY A 45 -6.09 4.08 -11.42
C GLY A 45 -4.80 4.72 -11.93
N ARG A 46 -4.96 5.66 -12.86
CA ARG A 46 -3.82 6.42 -13.36
C ARG A 46 -3.33 7.41 -12.31
N GLU A 47 -2.01 7.40 -12.11
CA GLU A 47 -1.29 8.53 -11.53
C GLU A 47 -1.56 9.79 -12.37
N GLN A 48 -1.69 10.91 -11.68
CA GLN A 48 -1.91 12.20 -12.30
C GLN A 48 -0.60 13.00 -12.31
N ASP A 49 -0.47 13.94 -13.25
CA ASP A 49 0.72 14.80 -13.38
C ASP A 49 1.01 15.64 -12.12
N ASP A 50 0.01 15.84 -11.26
CA ASP A 50 0.14 16.53 -9.97
C ASP A 50 0.73 15.65 -8.85
N GLY A 51 1.05 14.38 -9.15
CA GLY A 51 1.56 13.38 -8.21
C GLY A 51 0.47 12.73 -7.35
N SER A 52 -0.81 12.97 -7.64
CA SER A 52 -1.92 12.34 -6.93
C SER A 52 -2.22 10.93 -7.45
N ILE A 53 -2.64 10.05 -6.54
CA ILE A 53 -3.10 8.70 -6.85
C ILE A 53 -4.62 8.73 -6.94
N THR A 54 -5.16 8.22 -8.05
CA THR A 54 -6.59 8.00 -8.21
C THR A 54 -6.89 6.52 -8.35
N GLY A 55 -8.14 6.11 -8.10
CA GLY A 55 -8.53 4.71 -8.23
C GLY A 55 -10.03 4.49 -8.04
N SER A 56 -10.43 3.23 -8.00
CA SER A 56 -11.81 2.82 -7.76
C SER A 56 -11.86 1.73 -6.69
N VAL A 57 -12.88 1.80 -5.84
CA VAL A 57 -13.24 0.71 -4.93
C VAL A 57 -14.43 -0.03 -5.52
N TRP A 58 -14.31 -1.34 -5.55
CA TRP A 58 -15.30 -2.27 -6.05
C TRP A 58 -15.75 -3.19 -4.92
N LYS A 59 -16.99 -3.70 -5.02
CA LYS A 59 -17.48 -4.79 -4.17
C LYS A 59 -17.84 -5.99 -5.03
N ASN A 60 -17.56 -7.18 -4.54
CA ASN A 60 -18.05 -8.40 -5.15
C ASN A 60 -19.53 -8.56 -4.80
N LEU A 61 -20.36 -8.80 -5.81
CA LEU A 61 -21.73 -9.24 -5.58
C LEU A 61 -21.72 -10.76 -5.43
N LEU A 62 -22.29 -11.26 -4.34
CA LEU A 62 -22.53 -12.69 -4.19
C LEU A 62 -23.46 -13.15 -5.31
N VAL A 63 -23.34 -14.42 -5.71
CA VAL A 63 -24.16 -15.05 -6.76
C VAL A 63 -25.66 -14.88 -6.48
N THR A 64 -26.05 -14.77 -5.21
CA THR A 64 -27.43 -14.60 -4.76
C THR A 64 -27.97 -13.17 -4.84
N GLN A 65 -27.12 -12.16 -5.12
CA GLN A 65 -27.57 -10.78 -5.24
C GLN A 65 -27.93 -10.43 -6.69
N PRO A 66 -29.14 -9.90 -6.96
CA PRO A 66 -29.53 -9.53 -8.32
C PRO A 66 -28.64 -8.41 -8.86
N CYS A 67 -28.12 -8.59 -10.07
CA CYS A 67 -27.46 -7.52 -10.81
C CYS A 67 -28.46 -6.37 -11.01
N THR A 68 -28.20 -5.19 -10.44
CA THR A 68 -29.10 -4.03 -10.61
C THR A 68 -29.07 -3.43 -12.01
N ILE A 69 -28.07 -3.79 -12.82
CA ILE A 69 -27.92 -3.36 -14.22
C ILE A 69 -28.67 -4.32 -15.16
N CYS A 70 -28.78 -5.57 -14.76
CA CYS A 70 -29.23 -6.69 -15.56
C CYS A 70 -30.20 -7.50 -14.71
N ILE A 71 -31.51 -7.33 -14.92
CA ILE A 71 -32.60 -8.09 -14.26
C ILE A 71 -32.62 -9.55 -14.77
N LYS A 72 -31.46 -10.16 -14.98
CA LYS A 72 -31.31 -11.54 -15.41
C LYS A 72 -30.62 -12.31 -14.28
N PRO A 73 -31.18 -13.46 -13.86
CA PRO A 73 -30.58 -14.30 -12.80
C PRO A 73 -29.20 -14.84 -13.19
N GLU A 74 -28.87 -14.85 -14.48
CA GLU A 74 -27.59 -15.30 -15.05
C GLU A 74 -26.44 -14.30 -14.84
N CYS A 75 -26.73 -13.04 -14.47
CA CYS A 75 -25.73 -12.00 -14.18
C CYS A 75 -25.23 -12.01 -12.73
N SER A 76 -25.28 -13.19 -12.11
CA SER A 76 -24.73 -13.46 -10.79
C SER A 76 -23.21 -13.64 -10.89
N GLY A 77 -22.43 -12.75 -10.27
CA GLY A 77 -20.95 -12.81 -10.29
C GLY A 77 -20.24 -11.53 -10.75
N HIS A 78 -20.95 -10.41 -10.89
CA HIS A 78 -20.33 -9.13 -11.27
C HIS A 78 -19.87 -8.31 -10.07
N CYS A 79 -18.81 -7.53 -10.28
CA CYS A 79 -18.35 -6.52 -9.32
C CYS A 79 -19.13 -5.22 -9.51
N ARG A 80 -19.43 -4.49 -8.43
CA ARG A 80 -20.05 -3.17 -8.50
C ARG A 80 -19.11 -2.09 -7.98
N LYS A 81 -18.96 -1.00 -8.71
CA LYS A 81 -18.21 0.17 -8.24
C LYS A 81 -18.94 0.81 -7.06
N VAL A 82 -18.22 1.00 -5.97
CA VAL A 82 -18.71 1.56 -4.70
C VAL A 82 -18.34 3.03 -4.60
N GLY A 83 -17.14 3.39 -5.06
CA GLY A 83 -16.68 4.77 -5.05
C GLY A 83 -15.30 4.93 -5.67
N SER A 84 -14.81 6.16 -5.65
CA SER A 84 -13.48 6.52 -6.13
C SER A 84 -12.48 6.59 -4.97
N VAL A 85 -11.22 6.29 -5.27
CA VAL A 85 -10.06 6.60 -4.45
C VAL A 85 -9.41 7.87 -4.97
N LYS A 86 -9.01 8.78 -4.07
CA LYS A 86 -8.12 9.90 -4.36
C LYS A 86 -7.21 10.15 -3.16
N ILE A 87 -5.90 10.11 -3.40
CA ILE A 87 -4.85 10.50 -2.46
C ILE A 87 -4.08 11.63 -3.14
N ASP A 88 -3.94 12.77 -2.47
CA ASP A 88 -3.19 13.88 -3.05
C ASP A 88 -1.67 13.63 -3.03
N SER A 89 -0.91 14.48 -3.70
CA SER A 89 0.55 14.38 -3.75
C SER A 89 1.24 14.67 -2.42
N LYS A 90 0.50 15.14 -1.41
CA LYS A 90 0.99 15.34 -0.04
C LYS A 90 0.68 14.13 0.87
N GLY A 91 0.09 13.06 0.32
CA GLY A 91 -0.31 11.86 1.06
C GLY A 91 -1.63 11.97 1.81
N ASN A 92 -2.41 13.05 1.63
CA ASN A 92 -3.74 13.12 2.24
C ASN A 92 -4.71 12.23 1.49
N VAL A 93 -5.37 11.32 2.21
CA VAL A 93 -6.43 10.49 1.64
C VAL A 93 -7.73 11.30 1.53
N VAL A 94 -7.92 11.98 0.41
CA VAL A 94 -9.10 12.82 0.14
C VAL A 94 -10.37 11.97 0.07
N ARG A 95 -10.32 10.84 -0.65
CA ARG A 95 -11.44 9.91 -0.79
C ARG A 95 -10.95 8.47 -0.79
N PHE A 96 -11.58 7.63 0.02
CA PHE A 96 -11.41 6.18 -0.07
C PHE A 96 -12.70 5.54 0.42
N ALA A 97 -13.46 4.93 -0.49
CA ALA A 97 -14.77 4.38 -0.15
C ALA A 97 -14.64 3.30 0.94
N THR A 98 -15.61 3.24 1.86
CA THR A 98 -15.63 2.34 3.05
C THR A 98 -14.64 2.65 4.17
N SER A 99 -13.68 3.56 3.97
CA SER A 99 -12.82 4.05 5.05
C SER A 99 -13.51 5.12 5.89
N SER A 100 -13.20 5.14 7.18
CA SER A 100 -13.59 6.23 8.09
C SER A 100 -12.66 7.43 7.95
N GLN A 101 -13.08 8.60 8.47
CA GLN A 101 -12.19 9.76 8.55
C GLN A 101 -10.99 9.49 9.46
N ALA A 102 -11.18 8.77 10.58
CA ALA A 102 -10.10 8.43 11.50
C ALA A 102 -9.02 7.57 10.82
N GLN A 103 -9.41 6.56 10.04
CA GLN A 103 -8.46 5.74 9.26
C GLN A 103 -7.68 6.57 8.23
N ARG A 104 -8.36 7.48 7.54
CA ARG A 104 -7.71 8.37 6.57
C ARG A 104 -6.69 9.31 7.22
N LEU A 105 -6.96 9.80 8.42
CA LEU A 105 -6.03 10.61 9.19
C LEU A 105 -4.86 9.77 9.73
N ALA A 106 -5.13 8.59 10.27
CA ALA A 106 -4.09 7.67 10.72
C ALA A 106 -3.13 7.31 9.58
N ALA A 107 -3.67 7.01 8.39
CA ALA A 107 -2.87 6.70 7.22
C ALA A 107 -1.94 7.84 6.79
N LYS A 108 -2.38 9.09 6.95
CA LYS A 108 -1.54 10.26 6.71
C LYS A 108 -0.39 10.36 7.71
N VAL A 109 -0.67 10.15 8.99
CA VAL A 109 0.33 10.21 10.06
C VAL A 109 1.40 9.12 9.85
N ASP A 110 0.97 7.90 9.52
CA ASP A 110 1.88 6.80 9.23
C ASP A 110 2.74 7.09 7.99
N ALA A 111 2.12 7.63 6.93
CA ALA A 111 2.83 8.02 5.71
C ALA A 111 3.90 9.09 5.95
N ASP A 112 3.60 10.09 6.78
CA ASP A 112 4.57 11.12 7.17
C ASP A 112 5.76 10.51 7.90
N LYS A 113 5.49 9.63 8.86
CA LYS A 113 6.54 8.93 9.60
C LYS A 113 7.43 8.08 8.69
N MET A 114 6.84 7.30 7.80
CA MET A 114 7.59 6.48 6.83
C MET A 114 8.42 7.33 5.87
N TYR A 115 7.87 8.48 5.45
CA TYR A 115 8.58 9.43 4.60
C TYR A 115 9.78 10.04 5.31
N GLU A 116 9.62 10.52 6.55
CA GLU A 116 10.70 11.06 7.38
C GLU A 116 11.80 10.01 7.63
N GLU A 117 11.43 8.78 7.98
CA GLU A 117 12.38 7.69 8.19
C GLU A 117 13.19 7.37 6.92
N THR A 118 12.53 7.36 5.76
CA THR A 118 13.17 7.10 4.47
C THR A 118 14.11 8.25 4.09
N TYR A 119 13.67 9.49 4.28
CA TYR A 119 14.47 10.69 4.01
C TYR A 119 15.73 10.75 4.89
N ASN A 120 15.59 10.48 6.19
CA ASN A 120 16.70 10.46 7.14
C ASN A 120 17.74 9.36 6.80
N ARG A 121 17.30 8.20 6.32
CA ARG A 121 18.22 7.13 5.84
C ARG A 121 19.02 7.55 4.62
N GLN A 122 18.45 8.33 3.70
CA GLN A 122 19.16 8.79 2.50
C GLN A 122 20.20 9.87 2.80
N ILE A 123 19.97 10.72 3.80
CA ILE A 123 20.86 11.83 4.15
C ILE A 123 22.01 11.41 5.06
N SER A 124 21.90 10.27 5.75
CA SER A 124 22.97 9.72 6.58
C SER A 124 23.55 8.41 6.03
N PRO A 125 24.27 8.41 4.88
CA PRO A 125 25.02 7.23 4.46
C PRO A 125 26.26 6.97 5.35
N ALA A 126 26.58 7.86 6.30
CA ALA A 126 27.78 7.81 7.13
C ALA A 126 27.51 7.33 8.57
N ALA A 127 27.09 6.08 8.75
CA ALA A 127 27.19 5.42 10.06
C ALA A 127 27.29 3.89 10.02
N SER A 128 27.22 3.23 8.85
CA SER A 128 27.69 1.85 8.72
C SER A 128 29.18 1.87 8.40
N GLY A 129 29.98 2.27 9.39
CA GLY A 129 31.40 1.97 9.40
C GLY A 129 31.57 0.46 9.42
N ASN A 130 31.69 -0.14 8.23
CA ASN A 130 32.36 -1.42 8.08
C ASN A 130 33.82 -1.19 8.50
N TYR A 131 34.09 -1.30 9.80
CA TYR A 131 35.41 -1.61 10.27
C TYR A 131 35.70 -3.04 9.78
N TYR A 132 36.22 -3.16 8.55
CA TYR A 132 37.13 -4.25 8.25
C TYR A 132 38.35 -4.01 9.15
N THR A 133 38.31 -4.60 10.35
CA THR A 133 39.54 -4.91 11.08
C THR A 133 40.29 -5.89 10.19
N GLY A 134 41.17 -5.36 9.35
CA GLY A 134 42.16 -6.16 8.66
C GLY A 134 43.01 -6.81 9.73
N ASP A 135 42.78 -8.09 10.00
CA ASP A 135 43.74 -8.94 10.66
C ASP A 135 44.81 -9.30 9.62
N PRO A 136 46.08 -8.85 9.78
CA PRO A 136 47.17 -9.38 9.00
C PRO A 136 47.76 -10.55 9.78
N LEU A 137 47.34 -11.77 9.50
CA LEU A 137 48.03 -12.95 10.01
C LEU A 137 48.36 -13.90 8.87
N PHE A 138 49.41 -13.52 8.14
CA PHE A 138 50.30 -14.49 7.51
C PHE A 138 50.81 -15.46 8.58
N PRO A 139 50.59 -16.78 8.47
CA PRO A 139 51.40 -17.71 9.25
C PRO A 139 52.81 -17.75 8.66
N GLU A 140 53.79 -17.35 9.47
CA GLU A 140 55.21 -17.56 9.20
C GLU A 140 55.47 -19.03 8.87
N LYS A 141 56.09 -19.28 7.72
CA LYS A 141 56.67 -20.58 7.38
C LYS A 141 57.83 -20.86 8.33
N ILE A 142 57.62 -21.72 9.32
CA ILE A 142 58.72 -22.31 10.08
C ILE A 142 59.36 -23.40 9.21
N SER A 143 60.55 -23.08 8.71
CA SER A 143 61.54 -24.00 8.15
C SER A 143 62.13 -24.84 9.29
N GLY A 144 62.14 -26.16 9.16
CA GLY A 144 62.89 -27.05 10.04
C GLY A 144 63.15 -28.39 9.35
N LYS A 145 64.43 -28.71 9.17
CA LYS A 145 64.99 -29.97 8.68
C LYS A 145 64.79 -31.10 9.67
#